data_AF-A0A955MC69-F1
#
_entry.id   AF-A0A955MC69-F1
#
_cell.length_a   1.000
_cell.length_b   1.000
_cell.length_c   1.000
_cell.angle_alpha   90.00
_cell.angle_beta   90.00
_cell.angle_gamma   90.00
#
_symmetry.space_group_name_H-M   'P 1'
#
loop_
_entity.id
_entity.type
_entity.pdbx_description
1 polymer ?
#
loop_
_entity_poly.entity_id
_entity_poly.type
_entity_poly.pdbx_seq_one_letter_code
_entity_poly.pdbx_strand_id
1 'polypeptide(L)'
;MAKKVAKVGIKKEKGYLYFVDKKGDVSCAKMARGSKKGGSPKKVAKVGIKKESGYLYFIDKNGDISCAKMVRGGKKKKATKKKATKRKATKKRATKKKAAKRKTTRKAATKKKATKKKATKKKAAKRK
;
A
#
# COMPACT_ATOMS: atom_id res chain seq x y z
N MET A 1 5.06 -24.30 16.53
CA MET A 1 3.70 -23.93 16.98
C MET A 1 3.80 -22.78 17.97
N ALA A 2 2.78 -21.92 18.01
CA ALA A 2 2.69 -20.88 19.04
C ALA A 2 2.14 -21.48 20.34
N LYS A 3 2.63 -21.00 21.49
CA LYS A 3 2.13 -21.37 22.82
C LYS A 3 1.26 -20.26 23.35
N LYS A 4 0.15 -20.60 24.01
CA LYS A 4 -0.71 -19.61 24.68
C LYS A 4 -0.07 -19.18 25.99
N VAL A 5 -0.03 -17.88 26.24
CA VAL A 5 0.59 -17.28 27.44
C VAL A 5 -0.49 -16.75 28.38
N ALA A 6 -1.50 -16.07 27.85
CA ALA A 6 -2.58 -15.49 28.66
C ALA A 6 -3.91 -15.53 27.91
N LYS A 7 -4.99 -15.86 28.63
CA LYS A 7 -6.36 -15.80 28.14
C LYS A 7 -6.91 -14.39 28.37
N VAL A 8 -7.39 -13.74 27.31
CA VAL A 8 -7.90 -12.35 27.37
C VAL A 8 -9.24 -12.20 26.65
N GLY A 9 -9.47 -12.98 25.58
CA GLY A 9 -10.78 -12.98 24.88
C GLY A 9 -11.13 -11.68 24.14
N ILE A 10 -10.14 -10.99 23.57
CA ILE A 10 -10.39 -9.71 22.88
C ILE A 10 -11.03 -9.92 21.51
N LYS A 11 -12.19 -9.28 21.28
CA LYS A 11 -12.81 -9.18 19.95
C LYS A 11 -12.08 -8.12 19.11
N LYS A 12 -11.61 -8.54 17.93
CA LYS A 12 -10.88 -7.65 17.01
C LYS A 12 -11.84 -6.90 16.11
N GLU A 13 -11.81 -5.57 16.18
CA GLU A 13 -12.56 -4.70 15.30
C GLU A 13 -11.87 -4.49 13.95
N LYS A 14 -12.65 -4.46 12.87
CA LYS A 14 -12.17 -4.20 11.52
C LYS A 14 -11.68 -2.76 11.42
N GLY A 15 -10.40 -2.55 11.07
CA GLY A 15 -9.83 -1.20 11.06
C GLY A 15 -8.75 -0.96 12.10
N TYR A 16 -8.63 -1.86 13.08
CA TYR A 16 -7.72 -1.69 14.20
C TYR A 16 -6.64 -2.77 14.19
N LEU A 17 -5.43 -2.37 14.53
CA LEU A 17 -4.34 -3.27 14.85
C LEU A 17 -4.34 -3.48 16.36
N TYR A 18 -4.38 -4.74 16.77
CA TYR A 18 -4.25 -5.14 18.17
C TYR A 18 -2.85 -5.71 18.36
N PHE A 19 -2.18 -5.27 19.41
CA PHE A 19 -0.80 -5.67 19.70
C PHE A 19 -0.52 -5.67 21.20
N VAL A 20 0.58 -6.32 21.57
CA VAL A 20 1.07 -6.35 22.94
C VAL A 20 2.08 -5.21 23.13
N ASP A 21 1.85 -4.33 24.09
CA ASP A 21 2.70 -3.18 24.40
C ASP A 21 4.04 -3.55 25.04
N LYS A 22 4.92 -2.57 25.22
CA LYS A 22 6.17 -2.74 25.97
C LYS A 22 5.94 -3.21 27.42
N LYS A 23 4.83 -2.79 28.03
CA LYS A 23 4.43 -3.19 29.39
C LYS A 23 3.79 -4.58 29.47
N GLY A 24 3.60 -5.26 28.34
CA GLY A 24 2.89 -6.54 28.31
C GLY A 24 1.37 -6.43 28.35
N ASP A 25 0.82 -5.25 28.08
CA ASP A 25 -0.62 -5.03 28.01
C ASP A 25 -1.12 -5.18 26.57
N VAL A 26 -2.42 -5.36 26.39
CA VAL A 26 -3.04 -5.34 25.06
C VAL A 26 -3.55 -3.95 24.75
N SER A 27 -3.10 -3.43 23.61
CA SER A 27 -3.52 -2.14 23.07
C SER A 27 -4.02 -2.27 21.64
N CYS A 28 -4.88 -1.35 21.23
CA CYS A 28 -5.39 -1.23 19.88
C CYS A 28 -5.07 0.14 19.29
N ALA A 29 -4.85 0.22 17.98
CA ALA A 29 -4.65 1.47 17.27
C ALA A 29 -5.33 1.41 15.90
N LYS A 30 -5.88 2.54 15.43
CA LYS A 30 -6.47 2.61 14.09
C LYS A 30 -5.36 2.41 13.05
N MET A 31 -5.53 1.46 12.14
CA MET A 31 -4.51 1.15 11.12
C MET A 31 -4.36 2.28 10.11
N ALA A 32 -3.12 2.65 9.81
CA ALA A 32 -2.81 3.46 8.63
C ALA A 32 -3.05 2.62 7.36
N ARG A 33 -3.73 3.19 6.38
CA ARG A 33 -3.97 2.55 5.07
C ARG A 33 -3.91 3.59 3.96
N GLY A 34 -3.09 3.34 2.94
CA GLY A 34 -2.86 4.30 1.85
C GLY A 34 -2.45 5.67 2.41
N SER A 35 -3.13 6.73 1.97
CA SER A 35 -2.86 8.10 2.41
C SER A 35 -3.42 8.44 3.80
N LYS A 36 -4.17 7.55 4.46
CA LYS A 36 -4.79 7.82 5.77
C LYS A 36 -3.81 7.52 6.90
N LYS A 37 -3.62 8.50 7.78
CA LYS A 37 -2.82 8.36 9.01
C LYS A 37 -3.46 7.38 9.99
N GLY A 38 -2.61 6.63 10.69
CA GLY A 38 -3.02 5.75 11.79
C GLY A 38 -3.48 6.54 13.01
N GLY A 39 -4.10 5.84 13.96
CA GLY A 39 -4.54 6.41 15.24
C GLY A 39 -3.52 6.20 16.34
N SER A 40 -3.68 6.94 17.44
CA SER A 40 -2.92 6.71 18.67
C SER A 40 -3.31 5.37 19.31
N PRO A 41 -2.35 4.66 19.94
CA PRO A 41 -2.65 3.47 20.72
C PRO A 41 -3.56 3.77 21.92
N LYS A 42 -4.59 2.93 22.09
CA LYS A 42 -5.45 2.90 23.28
C LYS A 42 -5.33 1.53 23.95
N LYS A 43 -5.19 1.53 25.26
CA LYS A 43 -5.12 0.30 26.05
C LYS A 43 -6.50 -0.34 26.16
N VAL A 44 -6.57 -1.65 25.88
CA VAL A 44 -7.80 -2.45 25.92
C VAL A 44 -7.82 -3.34 27.15
N ALA A 45 -6.70 -4.00 27.46
CA ALA A 45 -6.61 -4.90 28.61
C ALA A 45 -5.25 -4.77 29.30
N LYS A 46 -5.26 -4.76 30.63
CA LYS A 46 -4.06 -4.82 31.47
C LYS A 46 -3.77 -6.30 31.75
N VAL A 47 -2.60 -6.78 31.33
CA VAL A 47 -2.21 -8.20 31.47
C VAL A 47 -0.81 -8.33 32.09
N GLY A 48 0.11 -7.42 31.78
CA GLY A 48 1.43 -7.39 32.43
C GLY A 48 2.38 -8.54 32.07
N ILE A 49 2.29 -9.11 30.87
CA ILE A 49 3.20 -10.20 30.47
C ILE A 49 4.62 -9.72 30.20
N LYS A 50 5.60 -10.44 30.76
CA LYS A 50 7.02 -10.25 30.48
C LYS A 50 7.37 -10.86 29.12
N LYS A 51 8.02 -10.08 28.26
CA LYS A 51 8.45 -10.53 26.93
C LYS A 51 9.86 -11.10 27.00
N GLU A 52 10.00 -12.35 26.60
CA GLU A 52 11.29 -13.01 26.45
C GLU A 52 11.95 -12.63 25.11
N SER A 53 13.27 -12.49 25.14
CA SER A 53 14.06 -12.24 23.94
C SER A 53 13.99 -13.45 22.99
N GLY A 54 13.93 -13.19 21.69
CA GLY A 54 13.84 -14.25 20.68
C GLY A 54 12.42 -14.82 20.47
N TYR A 55 11.40 -14.30 21.17
CA TYR A 55 10.00 -14.67 20.95
C TYR A 55 9.19 -13.50 20.38
N LEU A 56 8.20 -13.83 19.56
CA LEU A 56 7.17 -12.92 19.07
C LEU A 56 5.90 -13.13 19.89
N TYR A 57 5.41 -12.06 20.52
CA TYR A 57 4.15 -12.04 21.25
C TYR A 57 3.09 -11.38 20.39
N PHE A 58 1.97 -12.06 20.21
CA PHE A 58 0.87 -11.59 19.36
C PHE A 58 -0.48 -12.04 19.91
N ILE A 59 -1.54 -11.44 19.40
CA ILE A 59 -2.91 -11.80 19.76
C ILE A 59 -3.43 -12.77 18.72
N ASP A 60 -3.87 -13.94 19.14
CA ASP A 60 -4.35 -15.01 18.26
C ASP A 60 -5.75 -14.70 17.68
N LYS A 61 -6.35 -15.69 17.00
CA LYS A 61 -7.70 -15.54 16.43
C LYS A 61 -8.80 -15.50 17.49
N ASN A 62 -8.55 -16.11 18.65
CA ASN A 62 -9.49 -16.17 19.76
C ASN A 62 -9.41 -14.91 20.66
N GLY A 63 -8.44 -14.03 20.39
CA GLY A 63 -8.24 -12.82 21.16
C GLY A 63 -7.35 -13.01 22.39
N ASP A 64 -6.60 -14.12 22.45
CA ASP A 64 -5.68 -14.46 23.53
C ASP A 64 -4.24 -14.12 23.15
N ILE A 65 -3.38 -13.97 24.14
CA ILE A 65 -1.97 -13.67 23.89
C ILE A 65 -1.19 -14.97 23.77
N SER A 66 -0.50 -15.12 22.64
CA SER A 66 0.33 -16.26 22.32
C SER A 66 1.76 -15.83 21.99
N CYS A 67 2.72 -16.71 22.25
CA CYS A 67 4.12 -16.53 21.92
C CYS A 67 4.61 -17.57 20.90
N ALA A 68 5.53 -17.18 20.03
CA ALA A 68 6.19 -18.08 19.10
C ALA A 68 7.67 -17.72 18.95
N LYS A 69 8.54 -18.71 18.76
CA LYS A 69 9.98 -18.47 18.54
C LYS A 69 10.16 -17.71 17.23
N MET A 70 10.86 -16.58 17.28
CA MET A 70 11.08 -15.70 16.14
C MET A 70 12.14 -16.30 15.21
N VAL A 71 11.77 -16.59 13.97
CA VAL A 71 12.72 -17.06 12.95
C VAL A 71 13.33 -15.85 12.26
N ARG A 72 14.51 -15.42 12.72
CA ARG A 72 15.28 -14.33 12.08
C ARG A 72 16.19 -14.92 11.01
N GLY A 73 16.14 -14.39 9.79
CA GLY A 73 17.10 -14.72 8.72
C GLY A 73 17.02 -16.16 8.21
N GLY A 74 15.81 -16.68 7.94
CA GLY A 74 15.60 -18.06 7.50
C GLY A 74 16.60 -18.53 6.43
N LYS A 75 17.15 -19.74 6.59
CA LYS A 75 17.96 -20.41 5.56
C LYS A 75 17.24 -20.28 4.22
N LYS A 76 17.83 -19.56 3.26
CA LYS A 76 17.33 -19.51 1.87
C LYS A 76 17.20 -20.96 1.39
N LYS A 77 15.99 -21.51 1.34
CA LYS A 77 15.76 -22.74 0.59
C LYS A 77 16.12 -22.41 -0.85
N LYS A 78 17.18 -23.04 -1.40
CA LYS A 78 17.51 -22.96 -2.82
C LYS A 78 16.21 -23.28 -3.57
N ALA A 79 15.67 -22.31 -4.29
CA ALA A 79 14.57 -22.56 -5.19
C ALA A 79 15.07 -23.61 -6.19
N THR A 80 14.54 -24.83 -6.13
CA THR A 80 14.68 -25.77 -7.22
C THR A 80 14.03 -25.08 -8.42
N LYS A 81 14.86 -24.65 -9.39
CA LYS A 81 14.39 -24.09 -10.65
C LYS A 81 13.44 -25.12 -11.25
N LYS A 82 12.12 -24.92 -11.14
CA LYS A 82 11.16 -25.62 -11.98
C LYS A 82 11.57 -25.29 -13.41
N LYS A 83 12.11 -26.28 -14.12
CA LYS A 83 12.50 -26.18 -15.52
C LYS A 83 11.25 -25.75 -16.28
N ALA A 84 11.18 -24.47 -16.65
CA ALA A 84 10.09 -23.96 -17.47
C ALA A 84 10.14 -24.71 -18.79
N THR A 85 9.23 -25.67 -18.98
CA THR A 85 8.95 -26.26 -20.28
C THR A 85 8.53 -25.11 -21.19
N LYS A 86 9.46 -24.66 -22.05
CA LYS A 86 9.17 -23.70 -23.13
C LYS A 86 7.98 -24.24 -23.92
N ARG A 87 6.79 -23.67 -23.71
CA ARG A 87 5.67 -23.87 -24.63
C ARG A 87 6.10 -23.28 -25.97
N LYS A 88 6.30 -24.16 -26.95
CA LYS A 88 6.63 -23.83 -28.34
C LYS A 88 5.54 -22.90 -28.87
N ALA A 89 5.88 -21.64 -29.13
CA ALA A 89 4.94 -20.68 -29.72
C ALA A 89 4.59 -21.15 -31.13
N THR A 90 3.36 -21.62 -31.33
CA THR A 90 2.79 -21.79 -32.67
C THR A 90 2.62 -20.42 -33.30
N LYS A 91 3.52 -20.12 -34.23
CA LYS A 91 3.53 -18.94 -35.11
C LYS A 91 2.15 -18.82 -35.79
N LYS A 92 1.27 -17.93 -35.30
CA LYS A 92 0.09 -17.54 -36.07
C LYS A 92 0.57 -16.76 -37.29
N ARG A 93 0.40 -17.37 -38.44
CA ARG A 93 0.72 -16.89 -39.79
C ARG A 93 -0.06 -15.60 -40.03
N ALA A 94 0.64 -14.47 -40.15
CA ALA A 94 0.05 -13.21 -40.54
C ALA A 94 -0.41 -13.29 -42.01
N THR A 95 -1.72 -13.33 -42.24
CA THR A 95 -2.29 -13.10 -43.56
C THR A 95 -2.15 -11.61 -43.87
N LYS A 96 -1.21 -11.30 -44.77
CA LYS A 96 -1.08 -10.01 -45.46
C LYS A 96 -2.45 -9.61 -46.02
N LYS A 97 -3.07 -8.53 -45.50
CA LYS A 97 -4.09 -7.80 -46.26
C LYS A 97 -3.46 -6.51 -46.79
N LYS A 98 -3.52 -6.43 -48.10
CA LYS A 98 -2.85 -5.54 -49.05
C LYS A 98 -3.16 -4.07 -48.75
N ALA A 99 -2.12 -3.24 -48.75
CA ALA A 99 -2.23 -1.78 -48.68
C ALA A 99 -2.96 -1.23 -49.90
N ALA A 100 -4.02 -0.43 -49.67
CA ALA A 100 -4.56 0.50 -50.65
C ALA A 100 -4.17 1.92 -50.20
N LYS A 101 -3.20 2.50 -50.90
CA LYS A 101 -2.82 3.91 -50.80
C LYS A 101 -3.92 4.78 -51.41
N ARG A 102 -4.33 5.86 -50.72
CA ARG A 102 -4.83 7.17 -51.25
C ARG A 102 -5.45 7.93 -50.07
N LYS A 103 -5.30 9.23 -49.86
CA LYS A 103 -4.47 10.31 -50.42
C LYS A 103 -4.54 11.41 -49.36
N THR A 104 -3.42 11.97 -48.95
CA THR A 104 -3.34 13.16 -48.09
C THR A 104 -3.87 14.38 -48.84
N THR A 105 -4.93 15.02 -48.33
CA THR A 105 -5.25 16.41 -48.68
C THR A 105 -4.97 17.28 -47.45
N ARG A 106 -3.80 17.93 -47.46
CA ARG A 106 -3.57 19.17 -46.72
C ARG A 106 -4.46 20.27 -47.33
N LYS A 107 -5.29 20.93 -46.53
CA LYS A 107 -5.69 22.35 -46.62
C LYS A 107 -6.03 22.78 -45.19
N ALA A 108 -5.14 23.47 -44.48
CA ALA A 108 -4.86 24.91 -44.54
C ALA A 108 -5.83 25.72 -43.65
N ALA A 109 -5.23 26.28 -42.59
CA ALA A 109 -5.48 27.59 -41.98
C ALA A 109 -6.90 27.97 -41.52
N THR A 110 -7.06 28.06 -40.19
CA THR A 110 -7.56 29.29 -39.55
C THR A 110 -6.80 29.53 -38.24
N LYS A 111 -5.81 30.43 -38.30
CA LYS A 111 -5.30 31.16 -37.13
C LYS A 111 -6.41 32.11 -36.65
N LYS A 112 -6.84 31.99 -35.39
CA LYS A 112 -7.50 33.09 -34.66
C LYS A 112 -6.77 33.24 -33.33
N LYS A 113 -5.55 33.79 -33.39
CA LYS A 113 -5.21 35.17 -33.01
C LYS A 113 -5.45 35.43 -31.52
N ALA A 114 -4.38 35.21 -30.75
CA ALA A 114 -4.18 35.82 -29.46
C ALA A 114 -4.32 37.35 -29.60
N THR A 115 -5.26 37.94 -28.89
CA THR A 115 -5.29 39.38 -28.66
C THR A 115 -4.69 39.67 -27.29
N LYS A 116 -3.37 39.87 -27.26
CA LYS A 116 -2.78 40.83 -26.34
C LYS A 116 -3.28 42.21 -26.79
N LYS A 117 -4.13 42.86 -26.00
CA LYS A 117 -4.28 44.33 -26.08
C LYS A 117 -3.67 44.95 -24.82
N LYS A 118 -2.75 45.84 -25.14
CA LYS A 118 -1.78 46.60 -24.35
C LYS A 118 -2.48 47.61 -23.43
N ALA A 119 -1.91 47.74 -22.23
CA ALA A 119 -1.89 48.87 -21.29
C ALA A 119 -2.85 50.07 -21.50
N THR A 120 -3.57 50.41 -20.43
CA THR A 120 -3.93 51.79 -20.09
C THR A 120 -3.51 52.09 -18.64
N LYS A 121 -2.44 52.87 -18.48
CA LYS A 121 -2.17 53.67 -17.29
C LYS A 121 -3.36 54.63 -17.10
N LYS A 122 -4.00 54.61 -15.92
CA LYS A 122 -4.80 55.73 -15.40
C LYS A 122 -4.64 55.70 -13.86
N LYS A 123 -3.57 56.33 -13.37
CA LYS A 123 -3.54 57.66 -12.75
C LYS A 123 -4.03 57.59 -11.29
N ALA A 124 -3.06 57.50 -10.39
CA ALA A 124 -3.23 57.92 -9.01
C ALA A 124 -3.64 59.41 -8.99
N ALA A 125 -4.76 59.69 -8.34
CA ALA A 125 -5.24 60.98 -7.89
C ALA A 125 -6.23 60.63 -6.76
N LYS A 126 -6.27 61.26 -5.58
CA LYS A 126 -5.76 62.55 -5.14
C LYS A 126 -5.96 62.62 -3.61
N ARG A 127 -5.05 63.30 -2.89
CA ARG A 127 -5.24 64.04 -1.60
C ARG A 127 -5.44 63.21 -0.33
N LYS A 128 -4.92 63.61 0.83
CA LYS A 128 -4.58 64.96 1.33
C LYS A 128 -3.08 65.16 1.54
#